data_AF-A0AAW2SA07-F1
#
_entry.id   AF-A0AAW2SA07-F1
#
_cell.length_a   1.000
_cell.length_b   1.000
_cell.length_c   1.000
_cell.angle_alpha   90.00
_cell.angle_beta   90.00
_cell.angle_gamma   90.00
#
_symmetry.space_group_name_H-M   'P 1'
#
loop_
_entity.id
_entity.type
_entity.pdbx_description
1 polymer ?
#
loop_
_entity_poly.entity_id
_entity_poly.type
_entity_poly.pdbx_seq_one_letter_code
_entity_poly.pdbx_strand_id
1 'polypeptide(L)'
;MARADEIIKSIIGELRKLPSAYPNPCIFKDNLRSAVERDNVYDPEIVAIGFYNHNKDYLEDMQIYKLMYLKRFLGRKYESDNNVNDVPAIESANSTNNVTASVERHPFFSFYVTKGKNVVEETAGSSTEAIAGSSVNGVGRENKNADKIVKAVVGMEERARKWYGGRVDPATGSDFVKMLVIDGCFLIELLRCYGLDNWRDPNDPIFKYERILSQLRHDIVLNDNQIPFFVLNDLFNMSRSKEPKDDLILLTLNFVKGMFLDLSVPEEIEFKKPDHLLGLIRDVWVLPFVNNNAAAPTLAKWENIKSASELHRTGIDFKISKDPNSLMDIKFVRKCLGAKLKIPQLNIYYETESQIRNLVAYEQYLPYGNPRYVSDYTFLMHCLINTSEDVELLRRSGIIGNWLGNDEEHADVEKFWKDI
;
A
#
# COMPACT_ATOMS: atom_id res chain seq x y z
N MET A 1 -26.95 -14.15 7.92
CA MET A 1 -26.74 -13.86 6.49
C MET A 1 -27.11 -12.40 6.28
N ALA A 2 -26.23 -11.63 5.63
CA ALA A 2 -26.43 -10.20 5.42
C ALA A 2 -27.71 -9.89 4.63
N ARG A 3 -28.47 -8.86 5.06
CA ARG A 3 -29.69 -8.42 4.36
C ARG A 3 -29.39 -7.18 3.53
N ALA A 4 -29.27 -7.36 2.21
CA ALA A 4 -28.93 -6.29 1.27
C ALA A 4 -29.79 -5.03 1.46
N ASP A 5 -31.11 -5.18 1.61
CA ASP A 5 -32.04 -4.05 1.75
C ASP A 5 -31.79 -3.22 3.03
N GLU A 6 -31.41 -3.86 4.14
CA GLU A 6 -31.09 -3.17 5.39
C GLU A 6 -29.77 -2.40 5.26
N ILE A 7 -28.77 -3.00 4.61
CA ILE A 7 -27.46 -2.40 4.36
C ILE A 7 -27.59 -1.20 3.42
N ILE A 8 -28.34 -1.35 2.32
CA ILE A 8 -28.60 -0.26 1.37
C ILE A 8 -29.29 0.90 2.10
N LYS A 9 -30.33 0.63 2.89
CA LYS A 9 -31.02 1.68 3.67
C LYS A 9 -30.08 2.36 4.65
N SER A 10 -29.20 1.62 5.33
CA SER A 10 -28.20 2.15 6.25
C SER A 10 -27.20 3.07 5.52
N ILE A 11 -26.56 2.59 4.46
CA ILE A 11 -25.59 3.35 3.66
C ILE A 11 -26.24 4.62 3.11
N ILE A 12 -27.38 4.52 2.44
CA ILE A 12 -28.06 5.70 1.88
C ILE A 12 -28.47 6.68 2.99
N GLY A 13 -28.87 6.17 4.16
CA GLY A 13 -29.16 6.98 5.34
C GLY A 13 -27.95 7.80 5.82
N GLU A 14 -26.75 7.21 5.81
CA GLU A 14 -25.50 7.90 6.17
C GLU A 14 -25.05 8.89 5.09
N LEU A 15 -25.14 8.50 3.81
CA LEU A 15 -24.79 9.39 2.70
C LEU A 15 -25.64 10.67 2.66
N ARG A 16 -26.90 10.61 3.11
CA ARG A 16 -27.79 11.77 3.23
C ARG A 16 -27.43 12.71 4.37
N LYS A 17 -26.72 12.22 5.40
CA LYS A 17 -26.27 13.00 6.55
C LYS A 17 -24.91 13.66 6.32
N LEU A 18 -24.23 13.34 5.21
CA LEU A 18 -22.93 13.90 4.89
C LEU A 18 -23.00 15.43 4.72
N PRO A 19 -21.95 16.14 5.14
CA PRO A 19 -21.83 17.57 4.86
C PRO A 19 -21.73 17.82 3.35
N SER A 20 -22.05 19.05 2.94
CA SER A 20 -21.95 19.48 1.54
C SER A 20 -20.51 19.66 1.05
N ALA A 21 -19.55 19.78 1.98
CA ALA A 21 -18.12 19.96 1.71
C ALA A 21 -17.30 19.17 2.72
N TYR A 22 -16.03 18.93 2.40
CA TYR A 22 -15.10 18.25 3.32
C TYR A 22 -14.92 19.06 4.61
N PRO A 23 -14.80 18.41 5.77
CA PRO A 23 -14.28 19.07 6.96
C PRO A 23 -12.89 19.64 6.65
N ASN A 24 -12.68 20.93 6.93
CA ASN A 24 -11.41 21.62 6.68
C ASN A 24 -10.79 22.10 8.01
N PRO A 25 -10.39 21.19 8.91
CA PRO A 25 -9.70 21.56 10.13
C PRO A 25 -8.33 22.17 9.80
N CYS A 26 -7.94 23.21 10.53
CA CYS A 26 -6.60 23.81 10.44
C CYS A 26 -5.71 23.44 11.64
N ILE A 27 -6.28 22.76 12.64
CA ILE A 27 -5.57 22.24 13.80
C ILE A 27 -5.74 20.73 13.76
N PHE A 28 -4.63 20.02 13.59
CA PHE A 28 -4.59 18.58 13.64
C PHE A 28 -4.05 18.18 14.99
N LYS A 29 -4.69 17.21 15.64
CA LYS A 29 -4.09 16.57 16.80
C LYS A 29 -2.83 15.90 16.31
N ASP A 30 -1.69 16.36 16.82
CA ASP A 30 -0.42 15.79 16.44
C ASP A 30 -0.30 14.42 17.11
N ASN A 31 -0.56 13.38 16.32
CA ASN A 31 -0.37 11.99 16.71
C ASN A 31 1.03 11.51 16.31
N LEU A 32 2.02 12.40 16.16
CA LEU A 32 3.44 12.06 16.11
C LEU A 32 3.84 11.32 17.40
N ARG A 33 3.47 10.05 17.51
CA ARG A 33 4.24 9.11 18.30
C ARG A 33 5.60 9.08 17.61
N SER A 34 6.63 9.55 18.29
CA SER A 34 8.00 9.31 17.82
C SER A 34 8.15 7.81 17.54
N ALA A 35 9.05 7.41 16.64
CA ALA A 35 9.31 5.99 16.40
C ALA A 35 9.57 5.21 17.71
N VAL A 36 10.06 5.91 18.73
CA VAL A 36 10.37 5.44 20.08
C VAL A 36 9.12 5.19 20.96
N GLU A 37 7.97 5.82 20.65
CA GLU A 37 6.70 5.72 21.40
C GLU A 37 5.61 4.87 20.69
N ARG A 38 5.95 4.19 19.59
CA ARG A 38 5.03 3.27 18.91
C ARG A 38 4.88 1.99 19.72
N ASP A 39 3.86 1.94 20.58
CA ASP A 39 3.49 0.73 21.34
C ASP A 39 3.20 -0.50 20.45
N ASN A 40 2.76 -0.28 19.20
CA ASN A 40 2.44 -1.34 18.25
C ASN A 40 2.56 -0.87 16.79
N VAL A 41 3.47 -1.47 16.01
CA VAL A 41 3.68 -1.17 14.58
C VAL A 41 2.62 -1.74 13.64
N TYR A 42 1.69 -2.55 14.16
CA TYR A 42 0.62 -3.18 13.37
C TYR A 42 -0.71 -2.40 13.46
N ASP A 43 -0.80 -1.42 14.37
CA ASP A 43 -2.01 -0.64 14.56
C ASP A 43 -2.03 0.59 13.63
N PRO A 44 -3.16 0.84 12.92
CA PRO A 44 -3.31 2.05 12.12
C PRO A 44 -3.44 3.29 13.00
N GLU A 45 -3.02 4.44 12.46
CA GLU A 45 -3.02 5.74 13.14
C GLU A 45 -4.28 6.57 12.86
N ILE A 46 -4.77 6.55 11.62
CA ILE A 46 -5.83 7.44 11.15
C ILE A 46 -6.97 6.69 10.43
N VAL A 47 -6.72 5.55 9.77
CA VAL A 47 -7.78 4.82 9.05
C VAL A 47 -7.84 3.34 9.36
N ALA A 48 -9.03 2.88 9.74
CA ALA A 48 -9.38 1.46 9.73
C ALA A 48 -9.84 1.03 8.34
N ILE A 49 -9.29 -0.06 7.84
CA ILE A 49 -9.65 -0.73 6.59
C ILE A 49 -9.82 -2.21 6.89
N GLY A 50 -10.95 -2.79 6.49
CA GLY A 50 -11.18 -4.20 6.72
C GLY A 50 -11.69 -4.50 8.13
N PHE A 51 -11.64 -5.77 8.52
CA PHE A 51 -12.35 -6.26 9.71
C PHE A 51 -11.66 -5.95 11.05
N TYR A 52 -10.34 -6.18 11.17
CA TYR A 52 -9.69 -6.21 12.50
C TYR A 52 -9.62 -4.86 13.21
N ASN A 53 -9.52 -3.75 12.47
CA ASN A 53 -9.38 -2.41 13.03
C ASN A 53 -10.68 -1.59 13.03
N HIS A 54 -11.80 -2.14 12.53
CA HIS A 54 -13.01 -1.36 12.23
C HIS A 54 -13.69 -0.71 13.45
N ASN A 55 -13.57 -1.32 14.63
CA ASN A 55 -14.31 -0.93 15.85
C ASN A 55 -13.46 -0.11 16.83
N LYS A 56 -12.47 0.64 16.33
CA LYS A 56 -11.58 1.45 17.16
C LYS A 56 -12.02 2.91 17.09
N ASP A 57 -12.52 3.44 18.21
CA ASP A 57 -13.09 4.79 18.32
C ASP A 57 -12.17 5.91 17.80
N TYR A 58 -10.85 5.76 18.01
CA TYR A 58 -9.87 6.78 17.60
C TYR A 58 -9.66 6.86 16.06
N LEU A 59 -10.24 5.94 15.28
CA LEU A 59 -10.19 5.90 13.83
C LEU A 59 -11.51 6.38 13.18
N GLU A 60 -12.51 6.75 13.98
CA GLU A 60 -13.84 7.14 13.49
C GLU A 60 -13.83 8.40 12.63
N ASP A 61 -12.87 9.32 12.86
CA ASP A 61 -12.75 10.57 12.11
C ASP A 61 -12.60 10.33 10.60
N MET A 62 -11.97 9.23 10.19
CA MET A 62 -11.86 8.86 8.76
C MET A 62 -13.13 8.30 8.14
N GLN A 63 -14.13 7.91 8.95
CA GLN A 63 -15.37 7.34 8.41
C GLN A 63 -16.15 8.35 7.55
N ILE A 64 -16.12 9.64 7.90
CA ILE A 64 -16.77 10.67 7.07
C ILE A 64 -16.11 10.78 5.68
N TYR A 65 -14.78 10.71 5.62
CA TYR A 65 -14.04 10.74 4.35
C TYR A 65 -14.30 9.49 3.52
N LYS A 66 -14.33 8.31 4.16
CA LYS A 66 -14.71 7.05 3.50
C LYS A 66 -16.09 7.11 2.88
N LEU A 67 -17.07 7.68 3.59
CA LEU A 67 -18.42 7.88 3.08
C LEU A 67 -18.50 8.93 1.96
N MET A 68 -17.72 10.01 2.03
CA MET A 68 -17.63 11.00 0.94
C MET A 68 -17.05 10.39 -0.34
N TYR A 69 -16.03 9.54 -0.20
CA TYR A 69 -15.46 8.78 -1.31
C TYR A 69 -16.44 7.74 -1.85
N LEU A 70 -17.18 7.04 -0.98
CA LEU A 70 -18.26 6.16 -1.41
C LEU A 70 -19.32 6.92 -2.21
N LYS A 71 -19.77 8.09 -1.75
CA LYS A 71 -20.74 8.92 -2.49
C LYS A 71 -20.24 9.23 -3.90
N ARG A 72 -18.97 9.62 -3.99
CA ARG A 72 -18.31 9.89 -5.27
C ARG A 72 -18.23 8.65 -6.16
N PHE A 73 -17.83 7.50 -5.60
CA PHE A 73 -17.80 6.21 -6.29
C PHE A 73 -19.17 5.86 -6.88
N LEU A 74 -20.25 6.02 -6.09
CA LEU A 74 -21.63 5.76 -6.48
C LEU A 74 -22.17 6.78 -7.50
N GLY A 75 -21.64 7.99 -7.52
CA GLY A 75 -22.06 9.06 -8.44
C GLY A 75 -21.49 8.90 -9.87
N ARG A 76 -20.48 8.05 -10.06
CA ARG A 76 -19.82 7.84 -11.36
C ARG A 76 -20.78 7.28 -12.42
N LYS A 77 -20.53 7.66 -13.67
CA LYS A 77 -21.14 7.04 -14.85
C LYS A 77 -20.29 5.85 -15.26
N TYR A 78 -20.88 4.65 -15.29
CA TYR A 78 -20.15 3.43 -15.61
C TYR A 78 -20.29 3.05 -17.08
N GLU A 79 -19.35 2.28 -17.62
CA GLU A 79 -19.44 1.75 -18.98
C GLU A 79 -20.74 0.96 -19.22
N SER A 80 -21.22 0.24 -18.20
CA SER A 80 -22.47 -0.54 -18.28
C SER A 80 -23.74 0.30 -18.43
N ASP A 81 -23.70 1.61 -18.17
CA ASP A 81 -24.89 2.48 -18.33
C ASP A 81 -25.11 2.94 -19.78
N ASN A 82 -24.16 2.69 -20.69
CA ASN A 82 -24.25 3.08 -22.10
C ASN A 82 -24.64 1.94 -23.07
N ASN A 83 -24.85 0.72 -22.58
CA ASN A 83 -25.24 -0.43 -23.41
C ASN A 83 -26.68 -0.87 -23.12
N VAL A 84 -27.64 -0.06 -23.58
CA VAL A 84 -28.95 -0.57 -24.00
C VAL A 84 -28.94 -0.47 -25.52
N ASN A 85 -28.34 -1.46 -26.20
CA ASN A 85 -28.67 -1.90 -27.57
C ASN A 85 -27.58 -2.71 -28.30
N ASP A 86 -26.50 -3.17 -27.67
CA ASP A 86 -25.64 -4.16 -28.31
C ASP A 86 -25.29 -5.28 -27.32
N VAL A 87 -25.93 -6.44 -27.52
CA VAL A 87 -25.50 -7.71 -26.93
C VAL A 87 -24.65 -8.41 -27.97
N PRO A 88 -23.35 -8.60 -27.73
CA PRO A 88 -22.64 -9.76 -28.22
C PRO A 88 -22.52 -10.78 -27.09
N ALA A 89 -22.63 -12.04 -27.48
CA ALA A 89 -22.64 -13.21 -26.61
C ALA A 89 -21.45 -13.26 -25.65
N ILE A 90 -21.72 -13.82 -24.47
CA ILE A 90 -20.70 -14.27 -23.52
C ILE A 90 -19.91 -15.39 -24.22
N GLU A 91 -18.77 -15.04 -24.79
CA GLU A 91 -17.68 -15.99 -24.99
C GLU A 91 -16.68 -15.82 -23.85
N SER A 92 -16.39 -16.95 -23.20
CA SER A 92 -15.34 -17.10 -22.20
C SER A 92 -13.98 -16.77 -22.81
N ALA A 93 -13.59 -15.49 -22.78
CA ALA A 93 -12.26 -15.06 -23.15
C ALA A 93 -11.34 -15.19 -21.93
N ASN A 94 -10.60 -16.30 -21.90
CA ASN A 94 -9.25 -16.30 -21.33
C ASN A 94 -8.45 -15.21 -22.06
N SER A 95 -8.27 -14.04 -21.46
CA SER A 95 -7.30 -13.06 -21.97
C SER A 95 -6.28 -12.73 -20.88
N THR A 96 -5.10 -13.31 -21.06
CA THR A 96 -3.82 -12.76 -20.64
C THR A 96 -3.70 -11.36 -21.22
N ASN A 97 -4.05 -10.34 -20.44
CA ASN A 97 -3.84 -8.95 -20.83
C ASN A 97 -2.42 -8.57 -20.42
N ASN A 98 -1.51 -8.61 -21.40
CA ASN A 98 -0.21 -7.96 -21.29
C ASN A 98 -0.43 -6.45 -21.21
N VAL A 99 -0.05 -5.83 -20.09
CA VAL A 99 -0.09 -4.37 -19.92
C VAL A 99 1.34 -3.86 -19.91
N THR A 100 1.68 -3.00 -20.86
CA THR A 100 2.89 -2.17 -20.86
C THR A 100 2.59 -0.90 -20.06
N ALA A 101 3.33 -0.66 -18.98
CA ALA A 101 3.17 0.54 -18.16
C ALA A 101 4.42 1.43 -18.25
N SER A 102 4.27 2.63 -18.82
CA SER A 102 5.29 3.69 -18.73
C SER A 102 5.06 4.51 -17.46
N VAL A 103 5.96 4.36 -16.50
CA VAL A 103 5.96 5.14 -15.25
C VAL A 103 6.68 6.46 -15.49
N GLU A 104 5.93 7.53 -15.78
CA GLU A 104 6.52 8.88 -15.80
C GLU A 104 6.94 9.31 -14.37
N ARG A 105 8.05 10.05 -14.30
CA ARG A 105 8.55 10.64 -13.04
C ARG A 105 7.62 11.79 -12.63
N HIS A 106 6.73 11.54 -11.66
CA HIS A 106 6.00 12.62 -10.99
C HIS A 106 6.90 13.26 -9.92
N PRO A 107 7.12 14.59 -9.92
CA PRO A 107 8.01 15.23 -8.97
C PRO A 107 7.25 15.56 -7.69
N PHE A 108 7.15 14.60 -6.77
CA PHE A 108 6.90 14.89 -5.36
C PHE A 108 7.90 14.15 -4.50
N PHE A 109 9.17 14.53 -4.69
CA PHE A 109 10.24 14.38 -3.70
C PHE A 109 11.15 15.60 -3.85
N SER A 110 10.98 16.57 -2.95
CA SER A 110 11.99 17.56 -2.67
C SER A 110 11.95 17.83 -1.17
N PHE A 111 12.75 17.08 -0.43
CA PHE A 111 13.13 17.50 0.91
C PHE A 111 13.90 18.82 0.78
N TYR A 112 13.51 19.80 1.60
CA TYR A 112 14.12 21.12 1.68
C TYR A 112 15.65 21.05 1.78
N VAL A 113 16.33 21.53 0.74
CA VAL A 113 17.61 22.23 0.89
C VAL A 113 17.40 23.63 0.36
N THR A 114 17.14 24.57 1.27
CA THR A 114 17.11 26.00 0.93
C THR A 114 18.50 26.45 0.50
N LYS A 115 18.70 26.62 -0.81
CA LYS A 115 19.60 27.66 -1.34
C LYS A 115 18.87 28.39 -2.44
N GLY A 116 18.52 29.63 -2.14
CA GLY A 116 17.67 30.47 -2.97
C GLY A 116 18.23 30.72 -4.37
N LYS A 117 17.31 30.84 -5.33
CA LYS A 117 17.10 32.06 -6.12
C LYS A 117 15.93 31.90 -7.09
N ASN A 118 15.15 32.99 -7.13
CA ASN A 118 14.36 33.53 -8.23
C ASN A 118 13.15 32.73 -8.76
N VAL A 119 11.99 33.24 -8.32
CA VAL A 119 10.66 33.12 -8.91
C VAL A 119 10.68 33.66 -10.35
N VAL A 120 10.12 32.90 -11.28
CA VAL A 120 9.54 33.43 -12.52
C VAL A 120 8.13 32.89 -12.61
N GLU A 121 7.16 33.81 -12.60
CA GLU A 121 5.74 33.55 -12.83
C GLU A 121 5.53 33.11 -14.28
N GLU A 122 4.76 32.04 -14.49
CA GLU A 122 4.14 31.76 -15.78
C GLU A 122 2.63 31.57 -15.61
N THR A 123 1.89 32.44 -16.29
CA THR A 123 0.43 32.59 -16.26
C THR A 123 -0.26 31.39 -16.90
N ALA A 124 -1.15 30.73 -16.15
CA ALA A 124 -2.01 29.67 -16.67
C ALA A 124 -3.19 30.26 -17.48
N GLY A 125 -3.29 29.83 -18.74
CA GLY A 125 -4.45 30.06 -19.60
C GLY A 125 -5.64 29.22 -19.14
N SER A 126 -6.73 29.92 -18.81
CA SER A 126 -8.03 29.37 -18.42
C SER A 126 -8.67 28.57 -19.56
N SER A 127 -9.04 27.32 -19.29
CA SER A 127 -10.19 26.68 -19.94
C SER A 127 -11.02 25.97 -18.87
N THR A 128 -12.09 26.64 -18.46
CA THR A 128 -13.06 26.20 -17.48
C THR A 128 -14.19 25.44 -18.18
N GLU A 129 -14.25 24.13 -17.98
CA GLU A 129 -15.53 23.41 -18.06
C GLU A 129 -15.90 22.93 -16.65
N ALA A 130 -16.49 23.85 -15.90
CA ALA A 130 -17.16 23.54 -14.65
C ALA A 130 -18.43 22.74 -14.96
N ILE A 131 -18.46 21.46 -14.58
CA ILE A 131 -19.69 20.67 -14.57
C ILE A 131 -20.53 21.10 -13.36
N ALA A 132 -21.22 22.22 -13.51
CA ALA A 132 -22.32 22.62 -12.63
C ALA A 132 -23.62 22.07 -13.21
N GLY A 133 -24.18 21.03 -12.58
CA GLY A 133 -25.52 20.56 -12.89
C GLY A 133 -25.83 19.14 -12.43
N SER A 134 -26.20 18.96 -11.15
CA SER A 134 -26.94 17.76 -10.75
C SER A 134 -27.65 17.96 -9.40
N SER A 135 -28.98 18.10 -9.41
CA SER A 135 -29.77 18.11 -8.16
C SER A 135 -30.98 17.16 -8.16
N VAL A 136 -31.34 16.51 -9.27
CA VAL A 136 -32.46 15.55 -9.27
C VAL A 136 -32.09 14.18 -9.85
N ASN A 137 -31.26 14.12 -10.90
CA ASN A 137 -30.85 12.85 -11.52
C ASN A 137 -29.68 12.12 -10.81
N GLY A 138 -29.00 12.77 -9.86
CA GLY A 138 -27.86 12.18 -9.12
C GLY A 138 -28.31 11.17 -8.07
N VAL A 139 -29.33 11.50 -7.29
CA VAL A 139 -29.83 10.66 -6.18
C VAL A 139 -30.40 9.32 -6.67
N GLY A 140 -31.08 9.33 -7.82
CA GLY A 140 -31.58 8.08 -8.43
C GLY A 140 -30.46 7.14 -8.89
N ARG A 141 -29.33 7.72 -9.37
CA ARG A 141 -28.16 6.94 -9.79
C ARG A 141 -27.41 6.37 -8.60
N GLU A 142 -27.14 7.19 -7.58
CA GLU A 142 -26.45 6.75 -6.36
C GLU A 142 -27.17 5.54 -5.73
N ASN A 143 -28.50 5.59 -5.66
CA ASN A 143 -29.30 4.47 -5.14
C ASN A 143 -29.21 3.21 -6.01
N LYS A 144 -29.28 3.36 -7.34
CA LYS A 144 -29.14 2.22 -8.29
C LYS A 144 -27.76 1.57 -8.18
N ASN A 145 -26.72 2.39 -8.08
CA ASN A 145 -25.34 1.91 -7.97
C ASN A 145 -25.10 1.25 -6.60
N ALA A 146 -25.62 1.83 -5.52
CA ALA A 146 -25.57 1.25 -4.19
C ALA A 146 -26.25 -0.13 -4.16
N ASP A 147 -27.43 -0.26 -4.77
CA ASP A 147 -28.14 -1.53 -4.90
C ASP A 147 -27.29 -2.60 -5.61
N LYS A 148 -26.73 -2.26 -6.76
CA LYS A 148 -25.86 -3.15 -7.56
C LYS A 148 -24.66 -3.63 -6.74
N ILE A 149 -23.94 -2.71 -6.10
CA ILE A 149 -22.69 -2.99 -5.38
C ILE A 149 -22.97 -3.80 -4.11
N VAL A 150 -23.94 -3.38 -3.29
CA VAL A 150 -24.25 -4.08 -2.03
C VAL A 150 -24.67 -5.51 -2.31
N LYS A 151 -25.54 -5.75 -3.31
CA LYS A 151 -25.95 -7.12 -3.68
C LYS A 151 -24.77 -7.98 -4.12
N ALA A 152 -23.82 -7.41 -4.87
CA ALA A 152 -22.62 -8.14 -5.27
C ALA A 152 -21.74 -8.49 -4.06
N VAL A 153 -21.53 -7.56 -3.12
CA VAL A 153 -20.73 -7.82 -1.91
C VAL A 153 -21.41 -8.80 -0.96
N VAL A 154 -22.75 -8.77 -0.84
CA VAL A 154 -23.50 -9.82 -0.12
C VAL A 154 -23.23 -11.20 -0.73
N GLY A 155 -23.19 -11.31 -2.06
CA GLY A 155 -22.84 -12.56 -2.75
C GLY A 155 -21.41 -13.03 -2.51
N MET A 156 -20.51 -12.12 -2.10
CA MET A 156 -19.10 -12.40 -1.80
C MET A 156 -18.84 -12.64 -0.31
N GLU A 157 -19.82 -12.42 0.58
CA GLU A 157 -19.65 -12.40 2.04
C GLU A 157 -18.95 -13.65 2.57
N GLU A 158 -19.49 -14.83 2.26
CA GLU A 158 -18.96 -16.10 2.79
C GLU A 158 -17.52 -16.35 2.32
N ARG A 159 -17.22 -16.00 1.06
CA ARG A 159 -15.87 -16.10 0.51
C ARG A 159 -14.94 -15.13 1.21
N ALA A 160 -15.35 -13.87 1.39
CA ALA A 160 -14.54 -12.83 2.02
C ALA A 160 -14.21 -13.15 3.48
N ARG A 161 -15.16 -13.71 4.24
CA ARG A 161 -14.93 -14.13 5.64
C ARG A 161 -13.81 -15.14 5.79
N LYS A 162 -13.59 -16.02 4.80
CA LYS A 162 -12.53 -17.04 4.82
C LYS A 162 -11.11 -16.46 4.73
N TRP A 163 -10.97 -15.19 4.39
CA TRP A 163 -9.69 -14.48 4.33
C TRP A 163 -9.28 -13.89 5.67
N TYR A 164 -10.20 -13.75 6.62
CA TYR A 164 -9.90 -13.29 7.96
C TYR A 164 -9.69 -14.50 8.87
N GLY A 165 -8.50 -14.62 9.45
CA GLY A 165 -8.19 -15.57 10.50
C GLY A 165 -9.04 -15.34 11.77
N GLY A 166 -9.40 -16.45 12.44
CA GLY A 166 -10.28 -16.43 13.61
C GLY A 166 -11.76 -16.61 13.26
N ARG A 167 -12.61 -16.73 14.29
CA ARG A 167 -14.07 -16.80 14.08
C ARG A 167 -14.64 -15.40 13.91
N VAL A 168 -14.89 -14.99 12.66
CA VAL A 168 -15.70 -13.81 12.39
C VAL A 168 -17.14 -14.13 12.78
N ASP A 169 -17.68 -13.45 13.80
CA ASP A 169 -19.03 -13.71 14.32
C ASP A 169 -20.07 -13.64 13.19
N PRO A 170 -20.83 -14.72 12.90
CA PRO A 170 -21.91 -14.70 11.91
C PRO A 170 -22.98 -13.62 12.15
N ALA A 171 -23.13 -13.12 13.39
CA ALA A 171 -24.05 -12.05 13.73
C ALA A 171 -23.65 -10.69 13.12
N THR A 172 -22.38 -10.50 12.75
CA THR A 172 -21.87 -9.28 12.10
C THR A 172 -22.15 -9.23 10.59
N GLY A 173 -23.07 -10.07 10.08
CA GLY A 173 -23.43 -10.17 8.65
C GLY A 173 -23.48 -8.84 7.90
N SER A 174 -24.42 -7.99 8.34
CA SER A 174 -24.70 -6.72 7.68
C SER A 174 -23.57 -5.70 7.86
N ASP A 175 -22.95 -5.64 9.04
CA ASP A 175 -21.87 -4.70 9.32
C ASP A 175 -20.59 -5.06 8.56
N PHE A 176 -20.28 -6.36 8.45
CA PHE A 176 -19.15 -6.85 7.69
C PHE A 176 -19.27 -6.52 6.20
N VAL A 177 -20.44 -6.77 5.60
CA VAL A 177 -20.69 -6.41 4.20
C VAL A 177 -20.64 -4.89 4.00
N LYS A 178 -21.23 -4.13 4.93
CA LYS A 178 -21.19 -2.67 4.88
C LYS A 178 -19.76 -2.14 4.94
N MET A 179 -18.92 -2.69 5.81
CA MET A 179 -17.49 -2.40 5.90
C MET A 179 -16.80 -2.67 4.55
N LEU A 180 -16.99 -3.84 3.95
CA LEU A 180 -16.37 -4.18 2.67
C LEU A 180 -16.77 -3.21 1.55
N VAL A 181 -18.03 -2.76 1.53
CA VAL A 181 -18.51 -1.76 0.56
C VAL A 181 -17.86 -0.40 0.80
N ILE A 182 -17.92 0.12 2.03
CA ILE A 182 -17.43 1.47 2.36
C ILE A 182 -15.91 1.54 2.16
N ASP A 183 -15.18 0.65 2.82
CA ASP A 183 -13.73 0.65 2.83
C ASP A 183 -13.17 0.27 1.45
N GLY A 184 -13.80 -0.67 0.75
CA GLY A 184 -13.41 -1.07 -0.61
C GLY A 184 -13.60 0.03 -1.64
N CYS A 185 -14.75 0.71 -1.64
CA CYS A 185 -14.99 1.86 -2.51
C CYS A 185 -14.08 3.05 -2.16
N PHE A 186 -13.81 3.28 -0.88
CA PHE A 186 -12.86 4.31 -0.43
C PHE A 186 -11.47 4.07 -1.00
N LEU A 187 -10.92 2.85 -0.84
CA LEU A 187 -9.59 2.50 -1.36
C LEU A 187 -9.52 2.72 -2.88
N ILE A 188 -10.50 2.23 -3.63
CA ILE A 188 -10.51 2.38 -5.10
C ILE A 188 -10.52 3.86 -5.51
N GLU A 189 -11.37 4.69 -4.89
CA GLU A 189 -11.41 6.12 -5.21
C GLU A 189 -10.14 6.85 -4.79
N LEU A 190 -9.55 6.50 -3.65
CA LEU A 190 -8.28 7.05 -3.19
C LEU A 190 -7.15 6.76 -4.17
N LEU A 191 -7.03 5.51 -4.60
CA LEU A 191 -6.05 5.08 -5.60
C LEU A 191 -6.22 5.87 -6.90
N ARG A 192 -7.47 6.08 -7.36
CA ARG A 192 -7.78 6.91 -8.53
C ARG A 192 -7.43 8.38 -8.33
N CYS A 193 -7.81 9.00 -7.21
CA CYS A 193 -7.48 10.40 -6.91
C CYS A 193 -5.97 10.65 -6.80
N TYR A 194 -5.21 9.63 -6.38
CA TYR A 194 -3.75 9.69 -6.34
C TYR A 194 -3.15 9.57 -7.74
N GLY A 195 -3.55 8.55 -8.50
CA GLY A 195 -2.94 8.21 -9.80
C GLY A 195 -3.45 9.00 -11.01
N LEU A 196 -4.63 9.63 -10.92
CA LEU A 196 -5.28 10.35 -12.02
C LEU A 196 -5.53 11.80 -11.61
N ASP A 197 -4.63 12.72 -11.97
CA ASP A 197 -4.66 14.12 -11.52
C ASP A 197 -6.00 14.83 -11.80
N ASN A 198 -6.61 14.57 -12.96
CA ASN A 198 -7.91 15.15 -13.36
C ASN A 198 -9.09 14.66 -12.51
N TRP A 199 -8.88 13.64 -11.68
CA TRP A 199 -9.90 13.05 -10.86
C TRP A 199 -9.81 13.58 -9.43
N ARG A 200 -8.81 14.37 -9.06
CA ARG A 200 -8.70 14.89 -7.68
C ARG A 200 -9.65 16.06 -7.45
N ASP A 201 -10.32 16.09 -6.31
CA ASP A 201 -10.97 17.33 -5.83
C ASP A 201 -9.88 18.24 -5.24
N PRO A 202 -9.67 19.46 -5.75
CA PRO A 202 -8.65 20.38 -5.22
C PRO A 202 -8.83 20.73 -3.74
N ASN A 203 -10.05 20.58 -3.20
CA ASN A 203 -10.37 20.87 -1.80
C ASN A 203 -10.30 19.64 -0.91
N ASP A 204 -9.91 18.47 -1.43
CA ASP A 204 -9.79 17.25 -0.65
C ASP A 204 -8.69 17.37 0.41
N PRO A 205 -9.02 17.30 1.71
CA PRO A 205 -8.03 17.43 2.78
C PRO A 205 -6.95 16.36 2.73
N ILE A 206 -7.27 15.14 2.26
CA ILE A 206 -6.29 14.04 2.17
C ILE A 206 -5.11 14.45 1.27
N PHE A 207 -5.39 15.13 0.15
CA PHE A 207 -4.37 15.56 -0.81
C PHE A 207 -3.85 16.98 -0.57
N LYS A 208 -4.56 17.77 0.23
CA LYS A 208 -4.13 19.12 0.63
C LYS A 208 -3.02 19.08 1.69
N TYR A 209 -3.05 18.09 2.58
CA TYR A 209 -2.11 17.97 3.70
C TYR A 209 -1.24 16.73 3.53
N GLU A 210 0.04 16.95 3.21
CA GLU A 210 1.03 15.88 2.98
C GLU A 210 1.10 14.88 4.14
N ARG A 211 0.99 15.36 5.39
CA ARG A 211 1.01 14.51 6.58
C ARG A 211 -0.14 13.52 6.62
N ILE A 212 -1.35 13.93 6.24
CA ILE A 212 -2.52 13.04 6.19
C ILE A 212 -2.29 11.95 5.14
N LEU A 213 -1.84 12.35 3.95
CA LEU A 213 -1.56 11.39 2.87
C LEU A 213 -0.47 10.40 3.27
N SER A 214 0.60 10.85 3.92
CA SER A 214 1.70 10.00 4.40
C SER A 214 1.22 8.96 5.42
N GLN A 215 0.45 9.36 6.44
CA GLN A 215 -0.13 8.44 7.42
C GLN A 215 -1.15 7.49 6.78
N LEU A 216 -1.97 8.00 5.87
CA LEU A 216 -2.95 7.20 5.15
C LEU A 216 -2.29 6.09 4.32
N ARG A 217 -1.23 6.46 3.60
CA ARG A 217 -0.40 5.52 2.83
C ARG A 217 0.16 4.43 3.72
N HIS A 218 0.69 4.77 4.89
CA HIS A 218 1.19 3.81 5.88
C HIS A 218 0.09 2.85 6.37
N ASP A 219 -1.06 3.37 6.81
CA ASP A 219 -2.13 2.55 7.38
C ASP A 219 -2.74 1.56 6.39
N ILE A 220 -2.89 1.95 5.12
CA ILE A 220 -3.51 1.14 4.05
C ILE A 220 -2.72 -0.12 3.74
N VAL A 221 -1.45 -0.17 4.09
CA VAL A 221 -0.54 -1.28 3.78
C VAL A 221 -0.17 -2.11 5.02
N LEU A 222 -0.78 -1.86 6.17
CA LEU A 222 -0.61 -2.70 7.36
C LEU A 222 -1.29 -4.06 7.16
N ASN A 223 -0.65 -5.13 7.65
CA ASN A 223 -1.07 -6.53 7.43
C ASN A 223 -2.50 -6.80 7.91
N ASP A 224 -2.85 -6.27 9.08
CA ASP A 224 -4.16 -6.48 9.70
C ASP A 224 -5.21 -5.43 9.26
N ASN A 225 -4.84 -4.51 8.37
CA ASN A 225 -5.67 -3.41 7.89
C ASN A 225 -6.03 -3.58 6.39
N GLN A 226 -6.46 -4.79 6.02
CA GLN A 226 -6.62 -5.18 4.62
C GLN A 226 -8.05 -5.64 4.28
N ILE A 227 -8.38 -5.48 3.00
CA ILE A 227 -9.52 -6.12 2.34
C ILE A 227 -8.99 -7.13 1.33
N PRO A 228 -9.60 -8.32 1.20
CA PRO A 228 -9.22 -9.28 0.18
C PRO A 228 -9.26 -8.64 -1.21
N PHE A 229 -8.18 -8.78 -1.97
CA PHE A 229 -8.02 -8.10 -3.25
C PHE A 229 -9.13 -8.46 -4.25
N PHE A 230 -9.68 -9.68 -4.18
CA PHE A 230 -10.78 -10.08 -5.05
C PHE A 230 -12.03 -9.20 -4.85
N VAL A 231 -12.30 -8.73 -3.62
CA VAL A 231 -13.41 -7.81 -3.35
C VAL A 231 -13.12 -6.46 -4.01
N LEU A 232 -11.89 -5.95 -3.87
CA LEU A 232 -11.46 -4.70 -4.51
C LEU A 232 -11.54 -4.81 -6.03
N ASN A 233 -11.07 -5.92 -6.61
CA ASN A 233 -11.11 -6.18 -8.04
C ASN A 233 -12.56 -6.22 -8.57
N ASP A 234 -13.47 -6.91 -7.88
CA ASP A 234 -14.85 -7.04 -8.33
C ASP A 234 -15.58 -5.68 -8.21
N LEU A 235 -15.38 -4.94 -7.12
CA LEU A 235 -15.87 -3.56 -6.97
C LEU A 235 -15.29 -2.62 -8.04
N PHE A 236 -13.99 -2.73 -8.30
CA PHE A 236 -13.29 -1.93 -9.31
C PHE A 236 -13.89 -2.17 -10.69
N ASN A 237 -14.05 -3.43 -11.10
CA ASN A 237 -14.63 -3.80 -12.38
C ASN A 237 -16.09 -3.34 -12.54
N MET A 238 -16.86 -3.27 -11.45
CA MET A 238 -18.22 -2.71 -11.49
C MET A 238 -18.27 -1.20 -11.73
N SER A 239 -17.15 -0.51 -11.48
CA SER A 239 -17.00 0.95 -11.60
C SER A 239 -15.95 1.37 -12.62
N ARG A 240 -15.51 0.44 -13.48
CA ARG A 240 -14.41 0.65 -14.42
C ARG A 240 -14.72 1.80 -15.39
N SER A 241 -13.71 2.60 -15.66
CA SER A 241 -13.77 3.66 -16.66
C SER A 241 -13.00 3.29 -17.93
N LYS A 242 -13.20 4.09 -18.98
CA LYS A 242 -12.49 3.96 -20.26
C LYS A 242 -11.04 4.44 -20.21
N GLU A 243 -10.61 5.01 -19.09
CA GLU A 243 -9.25 5.54 -18.92
C GLU A 243 -8.25 4.37 -18.88
N PRO A 244 -7.28 4.28 -19.81
CA PRO A 244 -6.32 3.17 -19.84
C PRO A 244 -5.48 3.07 -18.56
N LYS A 245 -5.22 4.20 -17.89
CA LYS A 245 -4.50 4.26 -16.62
C LYS A 245 -5.35 3.85 -15.40
N ASP A 246 -6.66 3.67 -15.57
CA ASP A 246 -7.56 3.14 -14.54
C ASP A 246 -7.44 1.61 -14.49
N ASP A 247 -6.30 1.15 -13.97
CA ASP A 247 -6.00 -0.24 -13.64
C ASP A 247 -5.67 -0.37 -12.15
N LEU A 248 -6.35 -1.26 -11.44
CA LEU A 248 -6.25 -1.35 -9.97
C LEU A 248 -4.82 -1.65 -9.49
N ILE A 249 -4.09 -2.51 -10.22
CA ILE A 249 -2.71 -2.85 -9.86
C ILE A 249 -1.82 -1.64 -10.13
N LEU A 250 -1.91 -1.04 -11.31
CA LEU A 250 -1.11 0.15 -11.66
C LEU A 250 -1.35 1.31 -10.69
N LEU A 251 -2.61 1.58 -10.34
CA LEU A 251 -2.95 2.62 -9.36
C LEU A 251 -2.39 2.30 -7.98
N THR A 252 -2.42 1.03 -7.55
CA THR A 252 -1.82 0.59 -6.29
C THR A 252 -0.30 0.78 -6.30
N LEU A 253 0.38 0.37 -7.36
CA LEU A 253 1.83 0.52 -7.51
C LEU A 253 2.27 1.99 -7.49
N ASN A 254 1.51 2.86 -8.15
CA ASN A 254 1.73 4.30 -8.10
C ASN A 254 1.51 4.84 -6.67
N PHE A 255 0.46 4.40 -5.99
CA PHE A 255 0.15 4.81 -4.62
C PHE A 255 1.22 4.39 -3.60
N VAL A 256 1.94 3.30 -3.84
CA VAL A 256 3.00 2.81 -2.93
C VAL A 256 4.42 3.22 -3.38
N LYS A 257 4.55 3.92 -4.51
CA LYS A 257 5.84 4.36 -5.04
C LYS A 257 6.56 5.29 -4.06
N GLY A 258 7.83 5.00 -3.76
CA GLY A 258 8.60 5.73 -2.74
C GLY A 258 8.21 5.40 -1.30
N MET A 259 7.30 4.43 -1.10
CA MET A 259 7.23 3.67 0.16
C MET A 259 8.08 2.40 0.02
N PHE A 260 8.33 1.71 1.13
CA PHE A 260 9.02 0.42 1.16
C PHE A 260 10.37 0.49 0.41
N LEU A 261 11.35 1.14 1.04
CA LEU A 261 12.78 1.11 0.68
C LEU A 261 13.03 1.29 -0.84
N ASP A 262 12.25 2.19 -1.46
CA ASP A 262 12.26 2.52 -2.88
C ASP A 262 11.99 1.33 -3.82
N LEU A 263 10.86 0.63 -3.61
CA LEU A 263 10.23 -0.30 -4.55
C LEU A 263 10.49 0.09 -6.02
N SER A 264 11.35 -0.66 -6.70
CA SER A 264 11.53 -0.58 -8.15
C SER A 264 10.50 -1.47 -8.82
N VAL A 265 9.57 -0.87 -9.56
CA VAL A 265 8.51 -1.58 -10.27
C VAL A 265 8.99 -1.87 -11.70
N PRO A 266 9.11 -3.14 -12.13
CA PRO A 266 9.41 -3.47 -13.52
C PRO A 266 8.35 -2.91 -14.49
N GLU A 267 8.76 -2.57 -15.73
CA GLU A 267 7.88 -2.02 -16.77
C GLU A 267 6.82 -3.02 -17.28
N GLU A 268 7.12 -4.32 -17.18
CA GLU A 268 6.23 -5.43 -17.54
C GLU A 268 6.18 -6.43 -16.37
N ILE A 269 4.98 -6.67 -15.85
CA ILE A 269 4.79 -7.63 -14.76
C ILE A 269 3.54 -8.46 -15.01
N GLU A 270 3.73 -9.78 -15.03
CA GLU A 270 2.62 -10.72 -14.98
C GLU A 270 2.35 -11.09 -13.51
N PHE A 271 1.35 -10.44 -12.90
CA PHE A 271 0.97 -10.74 -11.53
C PHE A 271 0.05 -11.97 -11.48
N LYS A 272 0.37 -12.90 -10.56
CA LYS A 272 -0.67 -13.77 -10.00
C LYS A 272 -1.66 -12.88 -9.24
N LYS A 273 -2.93 -13.26 -9.20
CA LYS A 273 -3.96 -12.52 -8.45
C LYS A 273 -3.48 -12.34 -7.00
N PRO A 274 -3.20 -11.11 -6.55
CA PRO A 274 -2.67 -10.89 -5.21
C PRO A 274 -3.76 -11.14 -4.17
N ASP A 275 -3.32 -11.43 -2.94
CA ASP A 275 -4.21 -11.72 -1.81
C ASP A 275 -4.89 -10.44 -1.27
N HIS A 276 -4.11 -9.37 -1.14
CA HIS A 276 -4.50 -8.02 -0.72
C HIS A 276 -3.38 -7.02 -1.12
N LEU A 277 -3.50 -5.74 -0.75
CA LEU A 277 -2.56 -4.69 -1.20
C LEU A 277 -1.13 -4.94 -0.69
N LEU A 278 -0.96 -5.29 0.59
CA LEU A 278 0.36 -5.67 1.13
C LEU A 278 0.95 -6.92 0.44
N GLY A 279 0.12 -7.92 0.10
CA GLY A 279 0.56 -9.09 -0.66
C GLY A 279 1.07 -8.72 -2.06
N LEU A 280 0.40 -7.78 -2.74
CA LEU A 280 0.86 -7.24 -4.02
C LEU A 280 2.22 -6.54 -3.87
N ILE A 281 2.39 -5.69 -2.85
CA ILE A 281 3.67 -5.02 -2.57
C ILE A 281 4.79 -6.04 -2.36
N ARG A 282 4.53 -7.06 -1.54
CA ARG A 282 5.47 -8.15 -1.30
C ARG A 282 5.86 -8.82 -2.61
N ASP A 283 4.87 -9.17 -3.42
CA ASP A 283 5.10 -9.88 -4.69
C ASP A 283 6.01 -9.07 -5.59
N VAL A 284 5.76 -7.76 -5.78
CA VAL A 284 6.64 -6.83 -6.52
C VAL A 284 8.08 -6.90 -6.03
N TRP A 285 8.28 -6.81 -4.71
CA TRP A 285 9.61 -6.81 -4.11
C TRP A 285 10.40 -8.09 -4.39
N VAL A 286 9.71 -9.22 -4.46
CA VAL A 286 10.33 -10.53 -4.68
C VAL A 286 10.38 -10.97 -6.14
N LEU A 287 9.66 -10.29 -7.05
CA LEU A 287 9.63 -10.63 -8.49
C LEU A 287 11.01 -10.92 -9.09
N PRO A 288 12.08 -10.14 -8.81
CA PRO A 288 13.40 -10.40 -9.39
C PRO A 288 14.00 -11.76 -9.01
N PHE A 289 13.50 -12.39 -7.95
CA PHE A 289 14.01 -13.65 -7.40
C PHE A 289 13.09 -14.85 -7.67
N VAL A 290 11.78 -14.64 -7.83
CA VAL A 290 10.82 -15.72 -8.12
C VAL A 290 11.04 -16.32 -9.51
N ASN A 291 11.47 -15.52 -10.48
CA ASN A 291 11.76 -16.00 -11.85
C ASN A 291 13.10 -16.75 -11.96
N ASN A 292 13.95 -16.67 -10.93
CA ASN A 292 15.15 -17.47 -10.82
C ASN A 292 14.77 -18.72 -10.04
N ASN A 293 14.62 -19.86 -10.72
CA ASN A 293 14.36 -21.17 -10.12
C ASN A 293 15.44 -21.52 -9.08
N ALA A 294 15.31 -21.00 -7.85
CA ALA A 294 16.14 -21.38 -6.74
C ALA A 294 15.74 -22.80 -6.37
N ALA A 295 16.72 -23.72 -6.40
CA ALA A 295 16.52 -25.08 -5.95
C ALA A 295 15.91 -25.08 -4.54
N ALA A 296 15.00 -26.02 -4.28
CA ALA A 296 14.38 -26.17 -2.97
C ALA A 296 15.48 -26.14 -1.89
N PRO A 297 15.29 -25.38 -0.80
CA PRO A 297 16.30 -25.29 0.24
C PRO A 297 16.60 -26.71 0.74
N THR A 298 17.84 -27.15 0.53
CA THR A 298 18.38 -28.30 1.25
C THR A 298 18.14 -28.05 2.74
N LEU A 299 17.78 -29.10 3.48
CA LEU A 299 17.66 -29.13 4.96
C LEU A 299 19.00 -28.83 5.63
N ALA A 300 19.59 -27.68 5.33
CA ALA A 300 20.75 -27.15 6.00
C ALA A 300 20.28 -26.69 7.38
N LYS A 301 21.05 -27.08 8.40
CA LYS A 301 20.85 -26.63 9.76
C LYS A 301 20.95 -25.10 9.75
N TRP A 302 19.97 -24.43 10.36
CA TRP A 302 20.01 -22.98 10.49
C TRP A 302 21.17 -22.62 11.42
N GLU A 303 22.21 -22.03 10.84
CA GLU A 303 23.36 -21.52 11.59
C GLU A 303 23.40 -20.01 11.41
N ASN A 304 23.55 -19.29 12.52
CA ASN A 304 23.69 -17.84 12.48
C ASN A 304 24.95 -17.48 11.69
N ILE A 305 24.79 -16.54 10.77
CA ILE A 305 25.93 -15.91 10.11
C ILE A 305 26.63 -15.01 11.14
N LYS A 306 27.96 -14.91 11.04
CA LYS A 306 28.75 -13.99 11.88
C LYS A 306 28.37 -12.52 11.60
N SER A 307 28.58 -11.64 12.59
CA SER A 307 28.27 -10.21 12.43
C SER A 307 29.15 -9.53 11.38
N ALA A 308 28.78 -8.33 10.95
CA ALA A 308 29.53 -7.60 9.92
C ALA A 308 31.00 -7.39 10.31
N SER A 309 31.26 -6.97 11.56
CA SER A 309 32.62 -6.78 12.06
C SER A 309 33.40 -8.10 12.15
N GLU A 310 32.76 -9.20 12.56
CA GLU A 310 33.38 -10.52 12.59
C GLU A 310 33.75 -11.03 11.19
N LEU A 311 32.83 -10.91 10.22
CA LEU A 311 33.10 -11.25 8.83
C LEU A 311 34.23 -10.38 8.25
N HIS A 312 34.25 -9.10 8.59
CA HIS A 312 35.31 -8.19 8.17
C HIS A 312 36.68 -8.61 8.70
N ARG A 313 36.78 -9.01 9.98
CA ARG A 313 38.02 -9.55 10.57
C ARG A 313 38.51 -10.83 9.88
N THR A 314 37.62 -11.59 9.25
CA THR A 314 37.97 -12.78 8.45
C THR A 314 38.38 -12.46 6.99
N GLY A 315 38.40 -11.18 6.60
CA GLY A 315 38.81 -10.74 5.26
C GLY A 315 37.66 -10.62 4.25
N ILE A 316 36.41 -10.51 4.72
CA ILE A 316 35.24 -10.23 3.87
C ILE A 316 34.94 -8.73 3.93
N ASP A 317 35.10 -8.04 2.81
CA ASP A 317 34.77 -6.61 2.72
C ASP A 317 33.30 -6.38 2.39
N PHE A 318 32.74 -5.31 2.95
CA PHE A 318 31.39 -4.85 2.64
C PHE A 318 31.43 -3.74 1.60
N LYS A 319 30.56 -3.82 0.59
CA LYS A 319 30.43 -2.79 -0.46
C LYS A 319 28.97 -2.60 -0.86
N ILE A 320 28.62 -1.36 -1.20
CA ILE A 320 27.34 -1.07 -1.85
C ILE A 320 27.22 -1.82 -3.20
N SER A 321 26.05 -2.38 -3.46
CA SER A 321 25.69 -2.93 -4.78
C SER A 321 25.43 -1.79 -5.76
N LYS A 322 26.02 -1.86 -6.97
CA LYS A 322 25.76 -0.90 -8.03
C LYS A 322 24.60 -1.42 -8.87
N ASP A 323 23.56 -0.60 -9.02
CA ASP A 323 22.36 -0.89 -9.82
C ASP A 323 21.63 -2.19 -9.41
N PRO A 324 21.14 -2.28 -8.16
CA PRO A 324 20.43 -3.46 -7.70
C PRO A 324 19.03 -3.57 -8.33
N ASN A 325 18.61 -4.78 -8.68
CA ASN A 325 17.23 -5.03 -9.14
C ASN A 325 16.19 -4.99 -8.01
N SER A 326 16.64 -5.15 -6.76
CA SER A 326 15.85 -5.11 -5.53
C SER A 326 16.78 -4.96 -4.32
N LEU A 327 16.26 -4.48 -3.19
CA LEU A 327 17.00 -4.40 -1.92
C LEU A 327 17.59 -5.74 -1.47
N MET A 328 16.94 -6.84 -1.86
CA MET A 328 17.38 -8.20 -1.51
C MET A 328 18.44 -8.76 -2.48
N ASP A 329 18.91 -7.97 -3.46
CA ASP A 329 19.91 -8.38 -4.47
C ASP A 329 21.35 -8.39 -3.88
N ILE A 330 21.55 -9.29 -2.92
CA ILE A 330 22.80 -9.44 -2.17
C ILE A 330 23.72 -10.43 -2.88
N LYS A 331 24.96 -10.01 -3.15
CA LYS A 331 25.93 -10.80 -3.93
C LYS A 331 27.21 -11.03 -3.14
N PHE A 332 27.52 -12.29 -2.88
CA PHE A 332 28.85 -12.68 -2.40
C PHE A 332 29.79 -12.92 -3.57
N VAL A 333 30.88 -12.15 -3.63
CA VAL A 333 31.88 -12.23 -4.70
C VAL A 333 33.23 -12.58 -4.11
N ARG A 334 33.70 -13.80 -4.39
CA ARG A 334 35.06 -14.24 -4.03
C ARG A 334 35.99 -14.08 -5.24
N LYS A 335 37.09 -13.36 -5.06
CA LYS A 335 38.17 -13.22 -6.05
C LYS A 335 39.51 -13.63 -5.43
N CYS A 336 40.57 -13.72 -6.24
CA CYS A 336 41.90 -14.08 -5.78
C CYS A 336 42.45 -13.14 -4.69
N LEU A 337 42.05 -11.87 -4.70
CA LEU A 337 42.51 -10.82 -3.77
C LEU A 337 41.55 -10.57 -2.60
N GLY A 338 40.59 -11.46 -2.33
CA GLY A 338 39.68 -11.36 -1.19
C GLY A 338 38.22 -11.62 -1.54
N ALA A 339 37.38 -11.59 -0.50
CA ALA A 339 35.94 -11.80 -0.61
C ALA A 339 35.20 -10.48 -0.34
N LYS A 340 34.09 -10.26 -1.07
CA LYS A 340 33.27 -9.06 -0.94
C LYS A 340 31.81 -9.45 -0.83
N LEU A 341 31.12 -8.96 0.19
CA LEU A 341 29.68 -9.01 0.29
C LEU A 341 29.12 -7.68 -0.22
N LYS A 342 28.40 -7.74 -1.34
CA LYS A 342 27.74 -6.58 -1.94
C LYS A 342 26.29 -6.53 -1.50
N ILE A 343 25.90 -5.44 -0.84
CA ILE A 343 24.54 -5.24 -0.33
C ILE A 343 23.98 -3.94 -0.93
N PRO A 344 22.75 -3.93 -1.46
CA PRO A 344 22.06 -2.71 -1.85
C PRO A 344 21.99 -1.70 -0.69
N GLN A 345 21.97 -0.40 -1.00
CA GLN A 345 21.83 0.62 0.04
C GLN A 345 20.43 0.56 0.66
N LEU A 346 20.40 0.57 1.99
CA LEU A 346 19.21 0.67 2.80
C LEU A 346 19.14 2.07 3.41
N ASN A 347 18.11 2.83 3.05
CA ASN A 347 17.78 4.09 3.72
C ASN A 347 16.74 3.82 4.81
N ILE A 348 17.07 4.16 6.06
CA ILE A 348 16.16 3.98 7.19
C ILE A 348 15.37 5.28 7.39
N TYR A 349 14.03 5.15 7.35
CA TYR A 349 13.03 6.18 7.59
C TYR A 349 12.16 5.78 8.78
N TYR A 350 11.29 6.69 9.23
CA TYR A 350 10.37 6.43 10.35
C TYR A 350 9.46 5.24 10.08
N GLU A 351 9.01 5.03 8.85
CA GLU A 351 8.07 3.95 8.49
C GLU A 351 8.77 2.61 8.21
N THR A 352 10.09 2.59 8.07
CA THR A 352 10.86 1.41 7.64
C THR A 352 10.61 0.19 8.53
N GLU A 353 10.48 0.39 9.84
CA GLU A 353 10.28 -0.71 10.80
C GLU A 353 8.93 -1.37 10.60
N SER A 354 7.89 -0.55 10.61
CA SER A 354 6.52 -0.99 10.39
C SER A 354 6.39 -1.70 9.04
N GLN A 355 6.97 -1.13 7.98
CA GLN A 355 6.96 -1.71 6.64
C GLN A 355 7.57 -3.10 6.60
N ILE A 356 8.78 -3.28 7.16
CA ILE A 356 9.45 -4.59 7.20
C ILE A 356 8.67 -5.59 8.06
N ARG A 357 8.26 -5.20 9.28
CA ARG A 357 7.53 -6.09 10.19
C ARG A 357 6.21 -6.58 9.62
N ASN A 358 5.44 -5.69 8.98
CA ASN A 358 4.17 -6.08 8.35
C ASN A 358 4.40 -7.05 7.18
N LEU A 359 5.46 -6.87 6.38
CA LEU A 359 5.83 -7.82 5.33
C LEU A 359 6.32 -9.17 5.88
N VAL A 360 7.13 -9.16 6.94
CA VAL A 360 7.56 -10.40 7.63
C VAL A 360 6.37 -11.13 8.21
N ALA A 361 5.45 -10.43 8.88
CA ALA A 361 4.22 -11.01 9.41
C ALA A 361 3.41 -11.68 8.29
N TYR A 362 3.22 -11.00 7.15
CA TYR A 362 2.58 -11.59 5.98
C TYR A 362 3.29 -12.87 5.49
N GLU A 363 4.62 -12.86 5.36
CA GLU A 363 5.39 -14.03 4.91
C GLU A 363 5.33 -15.22 5.89
N GLN A 364 5.19 -14.95 7.19
CA GLN A 364 5.03 -16.00 8.21
C GLN A 364 3.73 -16.79 8.04
N TYR A 365 2.68 -16.17 7.48
CA TYR A 365 1.40 -16.83 7.20
C TYR A 365 1.32 -17.46 5.80
N LEU A 366 2.35 -17.33 4.95
CA LEU A 366 2.37 -17.98 3.64
C LEU A 366 2.45 -19.51 3.79
N PRO A 367 1.77 -20.28 2.90
CA PRO A 367 1.81 -21.74 2.92
C PRO A 367 3.24 -22.28 2.87
N TYR A 368 3.44 -23.46 3.46
CA TYR A 368 4.72 -24.15 3.43
C TYR A 368 5.25 -24.30 1.99
N GLY A 369 6.55 -24.07 1.80
CA GLY A 369 7.20 -24.12 0.48
C GLY A 369 7.21 -22.80 -0.28
N ASN A 370 6.45 -21.78 0.13
CA ASN A 370 6.62 -20.43 -0.43
C ASN A 370 7.94 -19.81 0.07
N PRO A 371 8.70 -19.13 -0.80
CA PRO A 371 9.92 -18.44 -0.39
C PRO A 371 9.56 -17.30 0.58
N ARG A 372 10.45 -17.00 1.53
CA ARG A 372 10.28 -15.97 2.56
C ARG A 372 11.38 -14.92 2.42
N TYR A 373 11.55 -14.38 1.22
CA TYR A 373 12.68 -13.52 0.88
C TYR A 373 12.79 -12.29 1.77
N VAL A 374 11.67 -11.68 2.18
CA VAL A 374 11.70 -10.53 3.09
C VAL A 374 12.17 -10.96 4.47
N SER A 375 11.68 -12.10 4.97
CA SER A 375 12.09 -12.69 6.24
C SER A 375 13.56 -13.13 6.22
N ASP A 376 14.03 -13.72 5.12
CA ASP A 376 15.42 -14.15 4.92
C ASP A 376 16.36 -12.93 4.90
N TYR A 377 15.98 -11.86 4.20
CA TYR A 377 16.70 -10.60 4.21
C TYR A 377 16.76 -9.99 5.62
N THR A 378 15.62 -9.93 6.31
CA THR A 378 15.54 -9.41 7.67
C THR A 378 16.43 -10.21 8.62
N PHE A 379 16.40 -11.54 8.54
CA PHE A 379 17.25 -12.41 9.36
C PHE A 379 18.74 -12.23 9.05
N LEU A 380 19.10 -12.06 7.78
CA LEU A 380 20.48 -11.74 7.38
C LEU A 380 20.93 -10.40 7.98
N MET A 381 20.10 -9.37 7.88
CA MET A 381 20.40 -8.04 8.42
C MET A 381 20.50 -8.06 9.95
N HIS A 382 19.63 -8.80 10.63
CA HIS A 382 19.72 -9.09 12.07
C HIS A 382 21.07 -9.73 12.43
N CYS A 383 21.51 -10.75 11.68
CA CYS A 383 22.81 -11.38 11.94
C CYS A 383 23.98 -10.41 11.72
N LEU A 384 23.93 -9.61 10.66
CA LEU A 384 25.00 -8.68 10.32
C LEU A 384 25.09 -7.50 11.30
N ILE A 385 23.97 -7.03 11.85
CA ILE A 385 23.86 -5.83 12.69
C ILE A 385 23.58 -6.24 14.14
N ASN A 386 24.63 -6.69 14.83
CA ASN A 386 24.51 -7.13 16.23
C ASN A 386 24.95 -6.06 17.23
N THR A 387 25.90 -5.21 16.83
CA THR A 387 26.54 -4.19 17.67
C THR A 387 26.65 -2.85 16.94
N SER A 388 26.82 -1.77 17.69
CA SER A 388 27.11 -0.43 17.14
C SER A 388 28.35 -0.39 16.23
N GLU A 389 29.36 -1.25 16.45
CA GLU A 389 30.51 -1.41 15.56
C GLU A 389 30.09 -1.93 14.18
N ASP A 390 29.14 -2.87 14.13
CA ASP A 390 28.60 -3.40 12.88
C ASP A 390 27.80 -2.33 12.11
N VAL A 391 26.98 -1.54 12.83
CA VAL A 391 26.25 -0.41 12.25
C VAL A 391 27.24 0.58 11.62
N GLU A 392 28.28 0.96 12.36
CA GLU A 392 29.29 1.92 11.89
C GLU A 392 30.05 1.39 10.67
N LEU A 393 30.42 0.11 10.65
CA LEU A 393 31.08 -0.53 9.51
C LEU A 393 30.20 -0.48 8.24
N LEU A 394 28.91 -0.80 8.36
CA LEU A 394 27.99 -0.81 7.23
C LEU A 394 27.65 0.62 6.76
N ARG A 395 27.57 1.60 7.67
CA ARG A 395 27.44 3.02 7.33
C ARG A 395 28.66 3.56 6.58
N ARG A 396 29.88 3.28 7.06
CA ARG A 396 31.13 3.63 6.35
C ARG A 396 31.22 2.99 4.97
N SER A 397 30.59 1.84 4.80
CA SER A 397 30.51 1.13 3.52
C SER A 397 29.41 1.66 2.58
N GLY A 398 28.62 2.63 3.04
CA GLY A 398 27.49 3.22 2.32
C GLY A 398 26.27 2.29 2.20
N ILE A 399 26.23 1.18 2.96
CA ILE A 399 25.16 0.20 2.91
C ILE A 399 23.96 0.68 3.73
N ILE A 400 24.20 1.30 4.88
CA ILE A 400 23.13 1.91 5.69
C ILE A 400 23.23 3.43 5.54
N GLY A 401 22.17 4.03 5.00
CA GLY A 401 21.91 5.47 5.06
C GLY A 401 20.91 5.75 6.17
N ASN A 402 21.19 6.73 7.04
CA ASN A 402 20.23 7.21 8.03
C ASN A 402 19.68 8.57 7.61
N TRP A 403 18.35 8.71 7.60
CA TRP A 403 17.65 9.97 7.34
C TRP A 403 16.79 10.42 8.54
N LEU A 404 16.98 9.82 9.72
CA LEU A 404 16.24 10.14 10.95
C LEU A 404 16.75 11.40 11.70
N GLY A 405 17.82 12.03 11.22
CA GLY A 405 18.10 13.44 11.51
C GLY A 405 18.79 13.80 12.83
N ASN A 406 19.15 12.86 13.72
CA ASN A 406 19.86 13.17 14.98
C ASN A 406 20.97 12.15 15.28
N ASP A 407 22.18 12.63 15.60
CA ASP A 407 23.45 11.90 15.87
C ASP A 407 23.45 10.82 16.99
N GLU A 408 22.33 10.50 17.66
CA GLU A 408 22.19 9.37 18.61
C GLU A 408 21.95 8.02 17.88
N GLU A 409 22.49 7.87 16.67
CA GLU A 409 21.97 7.05 15.56
C GLU A 409 22.27 5.55 15.59
N HIS A 410 23.22 5.08 16.41
CA HIS A 410 23.65 3.68 16.35
C HIS A 410 22.77 2.74 17.18
N ALA A 411 22.35 3.20 18.37
CA ALA A 411 21.55 2.41 19.28
C ALA A 411 20.14 2.16 18.73
N ASP A 412 19.56 3.16 18.04
CA ASP A 412 18.22 3.02 17.45
C ASP A 412 18.21 2.08 16.24
N VAL A 413 19.24 2.13 15.39
CA VAL A 413 19.38 1.18 14.26
C VAL A 413 19.69 -0.23 14.76
N GLU A 414 20.54 -0.36 15.80
CA GLU A 414 20.80 -1.66 16.42
C GLU A 414 19.52 -2.24 17.06
N LYS A 415 18.80 -1.42 17.83
CA LYS A 415 17.53 -1.80 18.47
C LYS A 415 16.48 -2.21 17.44
N PHE A 416 16.35 -1.44 16.36
CA PHE A 416 15.47 -1.75 15.23
C PHE A 416 15.64 -3.19 14.74
N TRP A 417 16.87 -3.65 14.51
CA TRP A 417 17.11 -4.99 13.97
C TRP A 417 17.02 -6.10 15.01
N LYS A 418 17.20 -5.77 16.29
CA LYS A 418 17.04 -6.72 17.41
C LYS A 418 15.60 -7.00 17.74
N ASP A 419 14.73 -6.02 17.56
CA ASP A 419 13.32 -6.13 17.94
C ASP A 419 12.47 -6.78 16.83
N ILE A 420 12.96 -6.85 15.58
CA ILE A 420 12.32 -7.56 14.45
C ILE A 420 12.71 -9.03 14.45
#